data_AF-A0AAI8KBA7-F1
#
_entry.id   AF-A0AAI8KBA7-F1
#
_cell.length_a   1.000
_cell.length_b   1.000
_cell.length_c   1.000
_cell.angle_alpha   90.00
_cell.angle_beta   90.00
_cell.angle_gamma   90.00
#
_symmetry.space_group_name_H-M   'P 1'
#
loop_
_entity.id
_entity.type
_entity.pdbx_description
1 polymer ?
#
loop_
_entity_poly.entity_id
_entity_poly.type
_entity_poly.pdbx_seq_one_letter_code
_entity_poly.pdbx_strand_id
1 'polypeptide(L)'
;MSISQAQGRGDLAHARHVEASLLDYLRGQSARHEALVIAAVGDLRIRIDAADALRARADDSPAAAIAFRLAAAEAVRLAGQTHLELVGHGLPAPAPSEAEPALPTQRRLLGDHYLNGAAPAAG
;
A
#
# COMPACT_ATOMS: atom_id res chain seq x y z
N MET A 1 17.29 10.32 9.74
CA MET A 1 16.28 9.35 9.27
C MET A 1 14.92 9.89 9.66
N SER A 2 14.11 10.36 8.71
CA SER A 2 12.84 11.02 9.04
C SER A 2 11.79 10.00 9.48
N ILE A 3 11.16 10.26 10.64
CA ILE A 3 10.04 9.50 11.21
C ILE A 3 8.82 9.52 10.26
N SER A 4 8.76 10.48 9.34
CA SER A 4 7.64 10.80 8.42
C SER A 4 7.25 9.68 7.42
N GLN A 5 7.93 8.54 7.40
CA GLN A 5 7.69 7.45 6.44
C GLN A 5 7.61 6.06 7.08
N ALA A 6 7.52 6.01 8.41
CA ALA A 6 7.53 4.73 9.12
C ALA A 6 6.28 3.90 8.78
N GLN A 7 5.10 4.53 8.70
CA GLN A 7 3.87 3.84 8.38
C GLN A 7 3.88 3.31 6.95
N GLY A 8 4.18 4.16 5.96
CA GLY A 8 4.19 3.74 4.56
C GLY A 8 5.16 2.58 4.30
N ARG A 9 6.31 2.54 4.98
CA ARG A 9 7.24 1.40 4.92
C ARG A 9 6.67 0.14 5.57
N GLY A 10 5.99 0.27 6.70
CA GLY A 10 5.30 -0.83 7.39
C GLY A 10 4.18 -1.42 6.55
N ASP A 11 3.32 -0.57 5.98
CA ASP A 11 2.22 -0.98 5.11
C ASP A 11 2.72 -1.73 3.87
N LEU A 12 3.75 -1.19 3.19
CA LEU A 12 4.37 -1.85 2.04
C LEU A 12 5.03 -3.18 2.40
N ALA A 13 5.73 -3.26 3.53
CA ALA A 13 6.32 -4.51 4.01
C ALA A 13 5.24 -5.55 4.32
N HIS A 14 4.13 -5.14 4.93
CA HIS A 14 3.00 -6.02 5.20
C HIS A 14 2.32 -6.50 3.91
N ALA A 15 2.07 -5.62 2.95
CA ALA A 15 1.50 -6.00 1.65
C ALA A 15 2.33 -7.08 0.95
N ARG A 16 3.66 -6.95 0.94
CA ARG A 16 4.60 -7.96 0.42
C ARG A 16 4.56 -9.27 1.19
N HIS A 17 4.44 -9.20 2.51
CA HIS A 17 4.31 -10.40 3.34
C HIS A 17 3.03 -11.17 3.01
N VAL A 18 1.91 -10.46 2.88
CA VAL A 18 0.62 -11.05 2.48
C VAL A 18 0.69 -11.64 1.08
N GLU A 19 1.31 -10.95 0.13
CA GLU A 19 1.52 -11.46 -1.23
C GLU A 19 2.32 -12.77 -1.22
N ALA A 20 3.43 -12.82 -0.47
CA ALA A 20 4.22 -14.04 -0.33
C ALA A 20 3.40 -15.19 0.28
N SER A 21 2.60 -14.90 1.31
CA SER A 21 1.68 -15.86 1.94
C SER A 21 0.64 -16.40 0.95
N LEU A 22 0.02 -15.50 0.16
CA LEU A 22 -0.93 -15.84 -0.89
C LEU A 22 -0.32 -16.76 -1.95
N LEU A 23 0.86 -16.41 -2.45
CA LEU A 23 1.56 -17.21 -3.45
C LEU A 23 1.93 -18.59 -2.90
N ASP A 24 2.31 -18.69 -1.63
CA ASP A 24 2.60 -19.97 -0.99
C ASP A 24 1.34 -20.83 -0.84
N TYR A 25 0.24 -20.24 -0.33
CA TYR A 25 -1.05 -20.91 -0.22
C TYR A 25 -1.53 -21.45 -1.57
N LEU A 26 -1.47 -20.63 -2.62
CA LEU A 26 -1.96 -20.98 -3.96
C LEU A 26 -1.13 -22.08 -4.65
N ARG A 27 0.11 -22.35 -4.24
CA ARG A 27 0.92 -23.45 -4.82
C ARG A 27 0.22 -24.80 -4.73
N GLY A 28 -0.51 -25.05 -3.64
CA GLY A 28 -1.25 -26.29 -3.43
C GLY A 28 -2.68 -26.30 -3.99
N GLN A 29 -3.17 -25.18 -4.51
CA GLN A 29 -4.57 -25.04 -4.93
C GLN A 29 -4.73 -25.25 -6.43
N SER A 30 -5.76 -25.99 -6.84
CA SER A 30 -6.17 -26.09 -8.25
C SER A 30 -6.59 -24.74 -8.83
N ALA A 31 -7.23 -23.92 -7.99
CA ALA A 31 -7.77 -22.60 -8.34
C ALA A 31 -6.69 -21.57 -8.75
N ARG A 32 -5.40 -21.84 -8.55
CA ARG A 32 -4.30 -20.93 -8.90
C ARG A 32 -4.23 -20.55 -10.39
N HIS A 33 -4.88 -21.33 -11.26
CA HIS A 33 -4.96 -21.06 -12.70
C HIS A 33 -6.28 -20.39 -13.13
N GLU A 34 -7.20 -20.15 -12.20
CA GLU A 34 -8.45 -19.48 -12.50
C GLU A 34 -8.18 -18.01 -12.81
N ALA A 35 -8.84 -17.48 -13.85
CA ALA A 35 -8.60 -16.13 -14.34
C ALA A 35 -8.83 -15.06 -13.26
N LEU A 36 -9.82 -15.26 -12.38
CA LEU A 36 -10.12 -14.33 -11.29
C LEU A 36 -9.02 -14.34 -10.21
N VAL A 37 -8.47 -15.51 -9.90
CA VAL A 37 -7.34 -15.63 -8.95
C VAL A 37 -6.09 -14.96 -9.52
N ILE A 38 -5.79 -15.20 -10.79
CA ILE A 38 -4.67 -14.56 -11.49
C ILE A 38 -4.85 -13.03 -11.51
N ALA A 39 -6.06 -12.55 -11.82
CA ALA A 39 -6.36 -11.12 -11.85
C ALA A 39 -6.21 -10.47 -10.47
N ALA A 40 -6.72 -11.10 -9.41
CA ALA A 40 -6.64 -10.56 -8.04
C ALA A 40 -5.19 -10.49 -7.54
N VAL A 41 -4.41 -11.56 -7.75
CA VAL A 41 -2.98 -11.58 -7.38
C VAL A 41 -2.18 -10.60 -8.25
N GLY A 42 -2.52 -10.49 -9.54
CA GLY A 42 -1.90 -9.53 -10.46
C GLY A 42 -2.13 -8.07 -10.08
N ASP A 43 -3.37 -7.70 -9.71
CA ASP A 43 -3.68 -6.35 -9.24
C ASP A 43 -2.93 -6.01 -7.95
N LEU A 44 -2.85 -6.96 -7.00
CA LEU A 44 -2.05 -6.80 -5.79
C LEU A 44 -0.57 -6.51 -6.09
N ARG A 45 0.05 -7.31 -6.97
CA ARG A 45 1.44 -7.11 -7.41
C ARG A 45 1.63 -5.71 -8.00
N ILE A 46 0.74 -5.27 -8.89
CA ILE A 46 0.81 -3.94 -9.51
C ILE A 46 0.77 -2.83 -8.45
N ARG A 47 -0.09 -2.94 -7.42
CA ARG A 47 -0.15 -1.94 -6.35
C ARG A 47 1.13 -1.93 -5.49
N ILE A 48 1.71 -3.08 -5.21
CA ILE A 48 2.99 -3.19 -4.50
C ILE A 48 4.10 -2.53 -5.32
N ASP A 49 4.20 -2.86 -6.61
CA ASP A 49 5.22 -2.30 -7.51
C ASP A 49 5.08 -0.77 -7.66
N ALA A 50 3.84 -0.27 -7.75
CA ALA A 50 3.59 1.17 -7.79
C ALA A 50 4.00 1.87 -6.49
N ALA A 51 3.71 1.28 -5.34
CA ALA A 51 4.14 1.80 -4.04
C ALA A 51 5.68 1.78 -3.92
N ASP A 52 6.36 0.78 -4.46
CA ASP A 52 7.82 0.71 -4.52
C ASP A 52 8.44 1.81 -5.39
N ALA A 53 7.87 2.02 -6.57
CA ALA A 53 8.32 3.08 -7.47
C ALA A 53 8.18 4.47 -6.81
N LEU A 54 7.10 4.70 -6.08
CA LEU A 54 6.88 5.93 -5.33
C LEU A 54 7.81 6.03 -4.11
N ARG A 55 8.11 4.91 -3.44
CA ARG A 55 9.06 4.86 -2.33
C ARG A 55 10.44 5.36 -2.75
N ALA A 56 10.90 4.98 -3.94
CA ALA A 56 12.20 5.39 -4.48
C ALA A 56 12.35 6.92 -4.65
N ARG A 57 11.22 7.64 -4.69
CA ARG A 57 11.13 9.09 -4.89
C ARG A 57 10.61 9.82 -3.66
N ALA A 58 10.34 9.10 -2.58
CA ALA A 58 9.60 9.64 -1.43
C ALA A 58 10.34 10.75 -0.67
N ASP A 59 11.66 10.84 -0.85
CA ASP A 59 12.51 11.89 -0.26
C ASP A 59 12.68 13.12 -1.19
N ASP A 60 12.18 13.06 -2.44
CA ASP A 60 12.29 14.15 -3.42
C ASP A 60 11.47 15.39 -3.00
N SER A 61 10.33 15.18 -2.33
CA SER A 61 9.46 16.25 -1.84
C SER A 61 8.41 15.74 -0.85
N PRO A 62 7.77 16.61 -0.04
CA PRO A 62 6.65 16.22 0.82
C PRO A 62 5.45 15.68 0.02
N ALA A 63 5.26 16.12 -1.24
CA ALA A 63 4.22 15.58 -2.10
C ALA A 63 4.52 14.13 -2.52
N ALA A 64 5.77 13.84 -2.87
CA ALA A 64 6.22 12.47 -3.17
C ALA A 64 6.12 11.57 -1.94
N ALA A 65 6.42 12.12 -0.75
CA ALA A 65 6.24 11.44 0.52
C ALA A 65 4.79 11.01 0.76
N ILE A 66 3.84 11.94 0.56
CA ILE A 66 2.40 11.66 0.68
C ILE A 66 1.96 10.63 -0.36
N ALA A 67 2.41 10.75 -1.61
CA ALA A 67 2.06 9.81 -2.67
C ALA A 67 2.48 8.37 -2.35
N PHE A 68 3.71 8.19 -1.84
CA PHE A 68 4.19 6.89 -1.37
C PHE A 68 3.31 6.33 -0.25
N ARG A 69 3.00 7.12 0.79
CA ARG A 69 2.15 6.67 1.91
C ARG A 69 0.76 6.24 1.45
N LEU A 70 0.14 7.00 0.55
CA LEU A 70 -1.17 6.66 -0.01
C LEU A 70 -1.12 5.37 -0.83
N ALA A 71 -0.07 5.17 -1.63
CA ALA A 71 0.10 3.95 -2.42
C ALA A 71 0.35 2.71 -1.52
N ALA A 72 1.17 2.85 -0.48
CA ALA A 72 1.42 1.78 0.47
C ALA A 72 0.16 1.40 1.28
N ALA A 73 -0.60 2.39 1.74
CA ALA A 73 -1.87 2.18 2.45
C ALA A 73 -2.92 1.48 1.56
N GLU A 74 -2.91 1.78 0.26
CA GLU A 74 -3.78 1.12 -0.69
C GLU A 74 -3.34 -0.32 -1.00
N ALA A 75 -2.03 -0.56 -1.11
CA ALA A 75 -1.48 -1.90 -1.28
C ALA A 75 -1.80 -2.80 -0.07
N VAL A 76 -1.67 -2.30 1.17
CA VAL A 76 -1.99 -3.08 2.37
C VAL A 76 -3.49 -3.37 2.49
N ARG A 77 -4.34 -2.40 2.11
CA ARG A 77 -5.80 -2.58 2.07
C ARG A 77 -6.20 -3.67 1.06
N LEU A 78 -5.67 -3.60 -0.16
CA LEU A 78 -5.94 -4.59 -1.20
C LEU A 78 -5.40 -5.97 -0.79
N ALA A 79 -4.20 -6.03 -0.22
CA ALA A 79 -3.61 -7.27 0.28
C ALA A 79 -4.54 -7.98 1.28
N GLY A 80 -5.07 -7.23 2.26
CA GLY A 80 -6.01 -7.75 3.25
C GLY A 80 -7.30 -8.28 2.61
N GLN A 81 -7.85 -7.57 1.61
CA GLN A 81 -9.03 -8.00 0.87
C GLN A 81 -8.77 -9.27 0.06
N THR A 82 -7.71 -9.29 -0.75
CA THR A 82 -7.35 -10.45 -1.58
C THR A 82 -7.07 -11.68 -0.72
N HIS A 83 -6.42 -11.52 0.44
CA HIS A 83 -6.18 -12.64 1.36
C HIS A 83 -7.48 -13.16 1.96
N LEU A 84 -8.38 -12.28 2.40
CA LEU A 84 -9.68 -12.68 2.91
C LEU A 84 -10.51 -13.41 1.85
N GLU A 85 -10.54 -12.90 0.63
CA GLU A 85 -11.30 -13.46 -0.49
C GLU A 85 -10.78 -14.83 -0.93
N LEU A 86 -9.46 -15.01 -1.02
CA LEU A 86 -8.86 -16.23 -1.54
C LEU A 86 -8.58 -17.31 -0.48
N VAL A 87 -8.35 -16.91 0.77
CA VAL A 87 -7.97 -17.82 1.87
C VAL A 87 -9.10 -17.98 2.90
N GLY A 88 -10.06 -17.06 2.92
CA GLY A 88 -11.21 -17.10 3.84
C GLY A 88 -10.96 -16.50 5.22
N HIS A 89 -9.76 -15.98 5.49
CA HIS A 89 -9.45 -15.25 6.71
C HIS A 89 -8.47 -14.10 6.43
N GLY A 90 -8.54 -13.04 7.24
CA GLY A 90 -7.61 -11.92 7.17
C GLY A 90 -6.27 -12.22 7.85
N LEU A 91 -5.27 -11.40 7.54
CA LEU A 91 -4.06 -11.25 8.34
C LEU A 91 -4.14 -9.91 9.09
N PRO A 92 -3.68 -9.84 10.36
CA PRO A 92 -3.72 -8.61 11.12
C PRO A 92 -2.81 -7.55 10.48
N ALA A 93 -3.42 -6.48 9.99
CA ALA A 93 -2.72 -5.36 9.39
C ALA A 93 -1.97 -4.53 10.45
N PRO A 94 -0.87 -3.85 10.09
CA PRO A 94 -0.18 -2.92 10.98
C PRO A 94 -1.15 -1.84 11.48
N ALA A 95 -1.04 -1.51 12.77
CA ALA A 95 -1.83 -0.42 13.34
C ALA A 95 -1.43 0.92 12.69
N PRO A 96 -2.39 1.82 12.45
CA PRO A 96 -2.08 3.16 11.96
C PRO A 96 -1.25 3.93 13.00
N SER A 97 -0.14 4.50 12.57
CA SER A 97 0.69 5.40 13.38
C SER A 97 -0.04 6.70 13.70
N GLU A 98 -0.02 7.11 14.97
CA GLU A 98 -0.52 8.42 15.41
C GLU A 98 0.42 9.58 14.99
N ALA A 99 1.66 9.27 14.59
CA ALA A 99 2.66 10.26 14.19
C ALA A 99 2.49 10.77 12.76
N GLU A 100 1.61 10.17 11.95
CA GLU A 100 1.39 10.56 10.56
C GLU A 100 -0.07 11.03 10.35
N PRO A 101 -0.32 12.03 9.47
CA PRO A 101 -1.69 12.49 9.22
C PRO A 101 -2.57 11.36 8.68
N ALA A 102 -3.85 11.34 9.07
CA ALA A 102 -4.81 10.37 8.56
C ALA A 102 -4.91 10.42 7.02
N LEU A 103 -5.18 9.27 6.39
CA LEU A 103 -5.24 9.14 4.92
C LEU A 103 -6.16 10.17 4.21
N PRO A 104 -7.35 10.54 4.73
CA PRO A 104 -8.17 11.58 4.12
C PRO A 104 -7.46 12.95 4.07
N THR A 105 -6.77 13.31 5.14
CA THR A 105 -5.96 14.53 5.21
C THR A 105 -4.83 14.49 4.21
N GLN A 106 -4.12 13.36 4.12
CA GLN A 106 -3.06 13.17 3.14
C GLN A 106 -3.56 13.30 1.68
N ARG A 107 -4.70 12.69 1.34
CA ARG A 107 -5.33 12.82 0.01
C ARG A 107 -5.67 14.27 -0.32
N ARG A 108 -6.23 15.00 0.65
CA ARG A 108 -6.55 16.42 0.49
C ARG A 108 -5.28 17.25 0.22
N LEU A 109 -4.24 17.08 1.05
CA LEU A 109 -2.97 17.81 0.88
C LEU A 109 -2.34 17.55 -0.50
N LEU A 110 -2.39 16.31 -0.98
CA LEU A 110 -1.88 15.96 -2.30
C LEU A 110 -2.71 16.57 -3.42
N GLY A 111 -4.04 16.55 -3.29
CA GLY A 111 -4.96 17.21 -4.21
C GLY A 111 -4.72 18.71 -4.28
N ASP A 112 -4.62 19.38 -3.12
CA ASP A 112 -4.33 20.82 -3.03
C ASP A 112 -2.96 21.16 -3.67
N HIS A 113 -1.96 20.28 -3.53
CA HIS A 113 -0.67 20.48 -4.18
C HIS A 113 -0.76 20.47 -5.71
N TYR A 114 -1.35 19.43 -6.30
CA TYR A 114 -1.37 19.28 -7.76
C TYR A 114 -2.45 20.13 -8.44
N LEU A 115 -3.57 20.39 -7.78
CA LEU A 115 -4.69 21.12 -8.36
C LEU A 115 -4.64 22.62 -8.07
N ASN A 116 -4.09 23.01 -6.92
CA ASN A 116 -4.12 24.39 -6.42
C ASN A 116 -2.72 25.00 -6.23
N GLY A 117 -1.64 24.25 -6.47
CA GLY A 117 -0.26 24.72 -6.31
C GLY A 117 0.19 24.92 -4.86
N ALA A 118 -0.56 24.41 -3.88
CA ALA A 118 -0.23 24.56 -2.47
C ALA A 118 1.03 23.75 -2.10
N ALA A 119 1.87 24.27 -1.21
CA ALA A 119 2.97 23.49 -0.66
C ALA A 119 2.42 22.51 0.40
N PRO A 120 2.58 21.18 0.24
CA PRO A 120 2.16 20.24 1.28
C PRO A 120 3.06 20.46 2.49
N ALA A 121 2.45 20.88 3.61
CA ALA A 121 3.19 21.03 4.86
C ALA A 121 3.78 19.67 5.25
N ALA A 122 5.07 19.65 5.57
CA ALA A 122 5.71 18.51 6.19
C ALA A 122 5.15 18.38 7.62
N GLY A 123 4.12 17.55 7.77
CA GLY A 123 3.69 17.07 9.08
C GLY A 123 4.75 16.18 9.70
#